data_AF-A0A928HG56-F1
#
_entry.id   AF-A0A928HG56-F1
#
_cell.length_a   1.000
_cell.length_b   1.000
_cell.length_c   1.000
_cell.angle_alpha   90.00
_cell.angle_beta   90.00
_cell.angle_gamma   90.00
#
_symmetry.space_group_name_H-M   'P 1'
#
loop_
_entity.id
_entity.type
_entity.pdbx_description
1 polymer ?
#
loop_
_entity_poly.entity_id
_entity_poly.type
_entity_poly.pdbx_seq_one_letter_code
_entity_poly.pdbx_strand_id
1 'polypeptide(L)'
;MIYRRNPQLEQAREERQRLLALFSTPHGMQVLSDLERRFETHLPVFQGKAGSYDPLDAMRRDAHREIFLVIRHQLELARQEATQTQQEQDG
;
A
#
# COMPACT_ATOMS: atom_id res chain seq x y z
N MET A 1 -21.11 10.01 -27.40
CA MET A 1 -20.29 8.95 -26.77
C MET A 1 -20.80 8.74 -25.37
N ILE A 2 -21.41 7.59 -25.06
CA ILE A 2 -21.80 7.26 -23.69
C ILE A 2 -20.57 6.60 -23.05
N TYR A 3 -19.89 7.30 -22.13
CA TYR A 3 -18.83 6.68 -21.34
C TYR A 3 -19.44 5.54 -20.53
N ARG A 4 -19.15 4.31 -20.93
CA ARG A 4 -19.55 3.13 -20.18
C ARG A 4 -18.76 3.16 -18.86
N ARG A 5 -19.43 3.42 -17.73
CA ARG A 5 -18.79 3.29 -16.40
C ARG A 5 -18.18 1.90 -16.30
N ASN A 6 -16.91 1.84 -15.92
CA ASN A 6 -16.22 0.58 -15.65
C ASN A 6 -16.43 0.26 -14.16
N PRO A 7 -17.30 -0.70 -13.80
CA PRO A 7 -17.67 -0.94 -12.42
C PRO A 7 -16.48 -1.42 -11.57
N GLN A 8 -15.49 -2.09 -12.16
CA GLN A 8 -14.29 -2.51 -11.44
C GLN A 8 -13.43 -1.32 -11.00
N LEU A 9 -13.34 -0.26 -11.81
CA LEU A 9 -12.57 0.93 -11.46
C LEU A 9 -13.23 1.73 -10.33
N GLU A 10 -14.56 1.84 -10.35
CA GLU A 10 -15.31 2.50 -9.28
C GLU A 10 -15.16 1.74 -7.95
N GLN A 11 -15.26 0.41 -7.99
CA GLN A 11 -15.01 -0.42 -6.81
C GLN A 11 -13.60 -0.23 -6.25
N ALA A 12 -12.58 -0.20 -7.12
CA ALA A 12 -11.20 0.03 -6.71
C ALA A 12 -10.98 1.45 -6.14
N ARG A 13 -11.70 2.47 -6.65
CA ARG A 13 -11.72 3.82 -6.07
C ARG A 13 -12.33 3.83 -4.67
N GLU A 14 -13.50 3.23 -4.52
CA GLU A 14 -14.18 3.14 -3.22
C GLU A 14 -13.32 2.43 -2.18
N GLU A 15 -12.70 1.32 -2.55
CA GLU A 15 -11.81 0.58 -1.67
C GLU A 15 -10.60 1.41 -1.24
N ARG A 16 -9.96 2.13 -2.17
CA ARG A 16 -8.88 3.06 -1.89
C ARG A 16 -9.29 4.19 -0.95
N GLN A 17 -10.48 4.77 -1.13
CA GLN A 17 -11.01 5.78 -0.24
C GLN A 17 -11.23 5.24 1.18
N ARG A 18 -11.78 4.01 1.31
CA ARG A 18 -11.96 3.36 2.61
C ARG A 18 -10.61 3.09 3.30
N LEU A 19 -9.62 2.59 2.54
CA LEU A 19 -8.26 2.39 3.04
C LEU A 19 -7.65 3.71 3.51
N LEU A 20 -7.76 4.76 2.70
CA LEU A 20 -7.24 6.08 3.06
C LEU A 20 -7.91 6.62 4.33
N ALA A 21 -9.23 6.50 4.45
CA ALA A 21 -9.95 6.92 5.66
C ALA A 21 -9.48 6.18 6.92
N LEU A 22 -9.28 4.86 6.82
CA LEU A 22 -8.80 4.04 7.94
C LEU A 22 -7.37 4.41 8.34
N PHE A 23 -6.47 4.51 7.37
CA PHE A 23 -5.03 4.68 7.59
C PHE A 23 -4.58 6.13 7.77
N SER A 24 -5.45 7.12 7.52
CA SER A 24 -5.18 8.53 7.83
C SER A 24 -5.41 8.88 9.30
N THR A 25 -5.93 7.94 10.11
CA THR A 25 -6.05 8.12 11.56
C THR A 25 -4.69 7.94 12.26
N PRO A 26 -4.47 8.52 13.45
CA PRO A 26 -3.24 8.32 14.22
C PRO A 26 -2.93 6.84 14.48
N HIS A 27 -3.95 6.06 14.86
CA HIS A 27 -3.81 4.61 15.07
C HIS A 27 -3.52 3.85 13.76
N GLY A 28 -4.18 4.22 12.66
CA GLY A 28 -3.91 3.64 11.35
C GLY A 28 -2.47 3.86 10.90
N MET A 29 -1.95 5.08 11.07
CA MET A 29 -0.54 5.39 10.76
C MET A 29 0.44 4.60 11.65
N GLN A 30 0.09 4.40 12.93
CA GLN A 30 0.88 3.57 13.83
C GLN A 30 0.92 2.11 13.36
N VAL A 31 -0.23 1.53 12.97
CA VAL A 31 -0.31 0.18 12.43
C VAL A 31 0.57 0.03 11.17
N LEU A 32 0.54 1.00 10.25
CA LEU A 32 1.42 0.96 9.07
C LEU A 32 2.90 0.97 9.47
N SER A 33 3.28 1.81 10.43
CA SER A 33 4.67 1.90 10.91
C SER A 33 5.11 0.59 11.58
N ASP A 34 4.22 -0.05 12.35
CA ASP A 34 4.50 -1.32 12.98
C ASP A 34 4.62 -2.47 11.97
N LEU A 35 3.78 -2.49 10.92
CA LEU A 35 3.87 -3.46 9.83
C LEU A 35 5.17 -3.27 9.04
N GLU A 36 5.54 -2.02 8.73
CA GLU A 36 6.79 -1.68 8.04
C GLU A 36 8.02 -2.19 8.80
N ARG A 37 8.02 -1.99 10.12
CA ARG A 37 9.07 -2.48 11.02
C ARG A 37 9.06 -4.00 11.13
N ARG A 38 7.89 -4.61 11.28
CA ARG A 38 7.73 -6.06 11.48
C ARG A 38 8.16 -6.86 10.27
N PHE A 39 7.88 -6.36 9.07
CA PHE A 39 8.24 -7.01 7.82
C PHE A 39 9.56 -6.53 7.24
N GLU A 40 10.25 -5.62 7.95
CA GLU A 40 11.57 -5.10 7.57
C GLU A 40 11.62 -4.65 6.10
N THR A 41 10.58 -3.97 5.63
CA THR A 41 10.39 -3.71 4.20
C THR A 41 11.45 -2.78 3.59
N HIS A 42 12.29 -2.19 4.44
CA HIS A 42 13.42 -1.33 4.14
C HIS A 42 14.75 -2.11 3.96
N LEU A 43 14.82 -3.37 4.38
CA LEU A 43 16.02 -4.20 4.25
C LEU A 43 15.97 -5.07 2.99
N PRO A 44 17.12 -5.31 2.33
CA PRO A 44 17.18 -6.31 1.27
C PRO A 44 17.03 -7.72 1.85
N VAL A 45 16.17 -8.53 1.22
CA VAL A 45 15.78 -9.87 1.69
C VAL A 45 16.97 -10.85 1.82
N PHE A 46 18.08 -10.59 1.14
CA PHE A 46 19.25 -11.49 1.07
C PHE A 46 20.42 -11.12 2.01
N GLN A 47 20.22 -10.24 3.00
CA GLN A 47 21.29 -9.89 3.93
C GLN A 47 21.33 -10.81 5.15
N GLY A 48 22.13 -11.87 5.06
CA GLY A 48 22.48 -12.74 6.18
C GLY A 48 24.00 -12.98 6.25
N LYS A 49 24.49 -13.42 7.42
CA LYS A 49 25.87 -13.93 7.53
C LYS A 49 26.07 -15.07 6.53
N ALA A 50 27.21 -15.11 5.86
CA ALA A 50 27.59 -16.25 5.02
C ALA A 50 27.43 -17.57 5.82
N GLY A 51 26.65 -18.50 5.29
CA GLY A 51 26.32 -19.77 5.94
C GLY A 51 25.04 -19.79 6.81
N SER A 52 24.34 -18.66 6.96
CA SER A 52 23.10 -18.54 7.75
C SER A 52 21.85 -18.23 6.90
N TYR A 53 21.96 -18.30 5.57
CA TYR A 53 20.85 -17.98 4.68
C TYR A 53 19.80 -19.10 4.70
N ASP A 54 18.58 -18.75 5.12
CA ASP A 54 17.39 -19.58 4.99
C ASP A 54 16.53 -19.07 3.81
N PRO A 55 16.50 -19.78 2.67
CA PRO A 55 15.69 -19.40 1.53
C PRO A 55 14.19 -19.28 1.84
N LEU A 56 13.67 -20.09 2.78
CA LEU A 56 12.26 -20.04 3.15
C LEU A 56 11.94 -18.81 3.99
N ASP A 57 12.83 -18.42 4.90
CA ASP A 57 12.68 -17.16 5.64
C ASP A 57 12.72 -15.96 4.70
N ALA A 58 13.66 -15.96 3.76
CA ALA A 58 13.74 -14.94 2.70
C ALA A 58 12.44 -14.83 1.89
N MET A 59 11.90 -15.95 1.38
CA MET A 59 10.64 -15.96 0.64
C MET A 59 9.45 -15.46 1.48
N ARG A 60 9.37 -15.83 2.77
CA ARG A 60 8.30 -15.36 3.66
C ARG A 60 8.38 -13.86 3.89
N ARG A 61 9.58 -13.32 4.12
CA ARG A 61 9.81 -11.87 4.27
C ARG A 61 9.41 -11.11 3.00
N ASP A 62 9.79 -11.63 1.84
CA ASP A 62 9.44 -11.03 0.55
C ASP A 62 7.91 -11.00 0.34
N ALA A 63 7.21 -12.11 0.64
CA ALA A 63 5.76 -12.17 0.56
C ALA A 63 5.06 -11.18 1.52
N HIS A 64 5.54 -11.05 2.75
CA HIS A 64 4.99 -10.07 3.70
C HIS A 64 5.25 -8.63 3.25
N ARG A 65 6.43 -8.36 2.71
CA ARG A 65 6.80 -7.07 2.15
C ARG A 65 5.88 -6.69 0.99
N GLU A 66 5.57 -7.62 0.10
CA GLU A 66 4.68 -7.37 -1.03
C GLU A 66 3.28 -6.93 -0.58
N ILE A 67 2.71 -7.57 0.44
CA ILE A 67 1.41 -7.18 1.01
C ILE A 67 1.46 -5.73 1.51
N PHE A 68 2.51 -5.36 2.24
CA PHE A 68 2.66 -3.99 2.74
C PHE A 68 2.85 -2.96 1.61
N LEU A 69 3.62 -3.31 0.57
CA LEU A 69 3.81 -2.45 -0.60
C LEU A 69 2.51 -2.22 -1.36
N VAL A 70 1.66 -3.25 -1.50
CA VAL A 70 0.33 -3.11 -2.10
C VAL A 70 -0.51 -2.12 -1.31
N ILE A 71 -0.58 -2.25 0.03
CA ILE A 71 -1.33 -1.32 0.88
C ILE A 71 -0.83 0.12 0.70
N ARG A 72 0.50 0.32 0.75
CA ARG A 72 1.10 1.65 0.52
C ARG A 72 0.75 2.23 -0.84
N HIS A 73 0.84 1.41 -1.89
CA HIS A 73 0.51 1.84 -3.24
C HIS A 73 -0.96 2.25 -3.37
N GLN A 74 -1.90 1.48 -2.82
CA GLN A 74 -3.32 1.84 -2.81
C GLN A 74 -3.58 3.17 -2.10
N LEU A 75 -2.90 3.42 -0.97
CA LEU A 75 -3.00 4.69 -0.23
C LEU A 75 -2.43 5.88 -1.01
N GLU A 76 -1.32 5.68 -1.72
CA GLU A 76 -0.72 6.71 -2.57
C GLU A 76 -1.66 7.07 -3.73
N LEU A 77 -2.20 6.06 -4.41
CA LEU A 77 -3.19 6.28 -5.47
C LEU A 77 -4.42 7.02 -4.94
N ALA A 78 -4.92 6.68 -3.75
CA ALA A 78 -6.05 7.37 -3.13
C ALA A 78 -5.76 8.86 -2.91
N ARG A 79 -4.54 9.20 -2.48
CA ARG A 79 -4.10 10.60 -2.27
C ARG A 79 -3.99 11.37 -3.57
N GLN A 80 -3.43 10.73 -4.61
CA GLN A 80 -3.32 11.32 -5.95
C GLN A 80 -4.72 11.63 -6.51
N GLU A 81 -5.66 10.71 -6.37
CA GLU A 81 -7.05 10.92 -6.79
C GLU A 81 -7.74 12.05 -6.03
N ALA A 82 -7.58 12.10 -4.70
CA ALA A 82 -8.12 13.18 -3.89
C ALA A 82 -7.57 14.55 -4.32
N THR A 83 -6.29 14.60 -4.68
CA THR A 83 -5.62 15.83 -5.17
C THR A 83 -6.16 16.23 -6.56
N GLN A 84 -6.34 15.26 -7.47
CA GLN A 84 -6.91 15.50 -8.80
C GLN A 84 -8.35 16.03 -8.72
N THR A 85 -9.19 15.43 -7.87
CA THR A 85 -10.58 15.88 -7.69
C THR A 85 -10.67 17.31 -7.16
N GLN A 86 -9.73 17.75 -6.31
CA GLN A 86 -9.68 19.13 -5.83
C GLN A 86 -9.31 20.11 -6.96
N GLN A 87 -8.29 19.77 -7.77
CA GLN A 87 -7.87 20.59 -8.91
C GLN A 87 -8.95 20.75 -9.99
N GLU A 88 -9.77 19.71 -10.21
CA GLU A 88 -10.91 19.76 -11.14
C GLU A 88 -12.10 20.58 -10.61
N GLN A 89 -12.20 20.78 -9.30
CA GLN A 89 -13.28 21.56 -8.69
C GLN A 89 -12.95 23.05 -8.58
N ASP A 90 -11.66 23.39 -8.48
CA ASP A 90 -11.16 24.75 -8.32
C ASP A 90 -10.84 25.46 -9.67
N GLY A 91 -10.93 24.76 -10.80
CA GLY A 91 -10.65 25.27 -12.15
C GLY A 91 -11.88 25.37 -13.04
#